data_AF-A0A812ENR5-F1
#
_entry.id   AF-A0A812ENR5-F1
#
_cell.length_a   1.000
_cell.length_b   1.000
_cell.length_c   1.000
_cell.angle_alpha   90.00
_cell.angle_beta   90.00
_cell.angle_gamma   90.00
#
_symmetry.space_group_name_H-M   'P 1'
#
loop_
_entity.id
_entity.type
_entity.pdbx_description
1 polymer ?
#
loop_
_entity_poly.entity_id
_entity_poly.type
_entity_poly.pdbx_seq_one_letter_code
_entity_poly.pdbx_strand_id
1 'polypeptide(L)'
;MDKSRHRVARISATSLGITMSLSLGLNEHHYAQVVAYMRFARYNKVQQMRTIDTCFEDMKCSRLGEATFTSDEVEEILDSLQQVVHADVESELINMSHTNILMLRQMFQQAESWHLKLQADISELENVELLDKIKDFEEQEFSGKKKDSTVKVKLLPMNEAGGSALLQKKIKELEEDNEKLKQRLSKLENQSVEILQEKEHLSQKLGIMQKCISNANDQQQKSQNNEELKQLEAQMANLRSELKQSKKVSDNFELMESDLSSTKHELLKVNEMLEMAEKELEKKVSQTTPFKNLKLMLQKKNEQMKELRQRLSKYEETWFTYKIFFCSDTNGPLQWQQVSCNVLDILLQKVFINQLGHNYRHLNVVVWGGLK
;
A
#
# COMPACT_ATOMS: atom_id res chain seq x y z
N MET A 1 34.76 20.19 34.97
CA MET A 1 35.62 19.32 34.15
C MET A 1 34.95 18.01 33.69
N ASP A 2 33.62 17.87 33.74
CA ASP A 2 32.97 16.54 33.57
C ASP A 2 32.21 16.33 32.23
N LYS A 3 32.05 17.38 31.41
CA LYS A 3 31.35 17.29 30.11
C LYS A 3 32.18 16.65 28.99
N SER A 4 33.50 16.53 29.16
CA SER A 4 34.40 15.95 28.15
C SER A 4 34.48 14.42 28.23
N ARG A 5 34.28 13.81 29.40
CA ARG A 5 34.27 12.34 29.56
C ARG A 5 33.07 11.68 28.88
N HIS A 6 31.90 12.32 28.93
CA HIS A 6 30.68 11.81 28.28
C HIS A 6 30.74 11.91 26.75
N ARG A 7 31.45 12.90 26.20
CA ARG A 7 31.61 13.04 24.75
C ARG A 7 32.61 12.02 24.19
N VAL A 8 33.71 11.77 24.90
CA VAL A 8 34.72 10.76 24.50
C VAL A 8 34.15 9.33 24.58
N ALA A 9 33.35 9.00 25.59
CA ALA A 9 32.71 7.69 25.69
C ALA A 9 31.66 7.43 24.59
N ARG A 10 30.99 8.49 24.12
CA ARG A 10 30.01 8.39 23.03
C ARG A 10 30.72 8.21 21.68
N ILE A 11 31.81 8.93 21.45
CA ILE A 11 32.62 8.83 20.22
C ILE A 11 33.32 7.46 20.12
N SER A 12 33.80 6.87 21.23
CA SER A 12 34.40 5.54 21.20
C SER A 12 33.39 4.43 20.88
N ALA A 13 32.15 4.54 21.38
CA ALA A 13 31.09 3.57 21.07
C ALA A 13 30.68 3.64 19.59
N THR A 14 30.61 4.85 19.02
CA THR A 14 30.33 5.04 17.59
C THR A 14 31.49 4.57 16.72
N SER A 15 32.75 4.78 17.12
CA SER A 15 33.91 4.30 16.35
C SER A 15 34.07 2.78 16.40
N LEU A 16 33.70 2.13 17.51
CA LEU A 16 33.71 0.66 17.66
C LEU A 16 32.68 -0.02 16.75
N GLY A 17 31.46 0.55 16.65
CA GLY A 17 30.45 0.08 15.70
C GLY A 17 30.88 0.23 14.23
N ILE A 18 31.63 1.29 13.92
CA ILE A 18 32.17 1.56 12.56
C ILE A 18 33.35 0.63 12.20
N THR A 19 34.17 0.21 13.17
CA THR A 19 35.25 -0.77 12.91
C THR A 19 34.73 -2.19 12.70
N MET A 20 33.62 -2.56 13.35
CA MET A 20 33.06 -3.92 13.32
C MET A 20 32.14 -4.15 12.11
N SER A 21 31.41 -3.11 11.66
CA SER A 21 30.61 -3.15 10.43
C SER A 21 31.45 -3.49 9.19
N LEU A 22 32.72 -3.08 9.19
CA LEU A 22 33.67 -3.36 8.11
C LEU A 22 34.08 -4.84 8.03
N SER A 23 34.06 -5.59 9.13
CA SER A 23 34.51 -7.00 9.16
C SER A 23 33.52 -7.96 8.49
N LEU A 24 32.22 -7.62 8.55
CA LEU A 24 31.13 -8.37 7.92
C LEU A 24 30.66 -7.73 6.59
N GLY A 25 31.24 -6.58 6.21
CA GLY A 25 30.83 -5.84 5.01
C GLY A 25 29.42 -5.27 5.08
N LEU A 26 28.88 -5.07 6.28
CA LEU A 26 27.49 -4.65 6.49
C LEU A 26 27.38 -3.14 6.68
N ASN A 27 26.29 -2.55 6.18
CA ASN A 27 25.93 -1.17 6.46
C ASN A 27 25.59 -1.00 7.97
N GLU A 28 25.79 0.19 8.55
CA GLU A 28 25.55 0.50 9.96
C GLU A 28 24.11 0.12 10.42
N HIS A 29 23.11 0.38 9.56
CA HIS A 29 21.73 -0.03 9.83
C HIS A 29 21.56 -1.56 9.88
N HIS A 30 22.14 -2.28 8.91
CA HIS A 30 22.08 -3.74 8.86
C HIS A 30 22.88 -4.37 10.00
N TYR A 31 24.00 -3.76 10.36
CA TYR A 31 24.80 -4.12 11.52
C TYR A 31 23.97 -4.05 12.81
N ALA A 32 23.28 -2.94 13.05
CA ALA A 32 22.43 -2.78 14.23
C ALA A 32 21.31 -3.84 14.27
N GLN A 33 20.70 -4.13 13.11
CA GLN A 33 19.66 -5.15 13.00
C GLN A 33 20.19 -6.56 13.29
N VAL A 34 21.36 -6.89 12.77
CA VAL A 34 22.04 -8.19 12.96
C VAL A 34 22.45 -8.37 14.42
N VAL A 35 23.01 -7.34 15.08
CA VAL A 35 23.31 -7.36 16.52
C VAL A 35 22.05 -7.51 17.37
N ALA A 36 20.94 -6.85 17.02
CA ALA A 36 19.68 -6.98 17.74
C ALA A 36 19.14 -8.41 17.67
N TYR A 37 19.19 -9.04 16.49
CA TYR A 37 18.79 -10.43 16.32
C TYR A 37 19.73 -11.40 17.05
N MET A 38 21.06 -11.18 17.04
CA MET A 38 22.00 -11.99 17.82
C MET A 38 21.73 -11.92 19.33
N ARG A 39 21.39 -10.74 19.88
CA ARG A 39 21.00 -10.62 21.29
C ARG A 39 19.77 -11.47 21.61
N PHE A 40 18.77 -11.42 20.74
CA PHE A 40 17.56 -12.23 20.87
C PHE A 40 17.86 -13.73 20.78
N ALA A 41 18.63 -14.16 19.78
CA ALA A 41 19.01 -15.56 19.60
C ALA A 41 19.79 -16.10 20.81
N ARG A 42 20.75 -15.32 21.33
CA ARG A 42 21.50 -15.68 22.53
C ARG A 42 20.60 -15.79 23.76
N TYR A 43 19.68 -14.84 23.95
CA TYR A 43 18.72 -14.90 25.07
C TYR A 43 17.86 -16.16 24.99
N ASN A 44 17.34 -16.50 23.81
CA ASN A 44 16.55 -17.71 23.61
C ASN A 44 17.36 -18.98 23.89
N LYS A 45 18.60 -19.06 23.38
CA LYS A 45 19.50 -20.20 23.67
C LYS A 45 19.71 -20.39 25.18
N VAL A 46 19.94 -19.31 25.91
CA VAL A 46 20.13 -19.37 27.38
C VAL A 46 18.85 -19.83 28.08
N GLN A 47 17.68 -19.39 27.63
CA GLN A 47 16.40 -19.86 28.16
C GLN A 47 16.19 -21.35 27.91
N GLN A 48 16.43 -21.82 26.67
CA GLN A 48 16.28 -23.23 26.31
C GLN A 48 17.19 -24.13 27.13
N MET A 49 18.44 -23.73 27.34
CA MET A 49 19.36 -24.46 28.22
C MET A 49 18.82 -24.59 29.65
N ARG A 50 18.22 -23.52 30.20
CA ARG A 50 17.61 -23.56 31.53
C ARG A 50 16.38 -24.46 31.59
N THR A 51 15.58 -24.52 30.53
CA THR A 51 14.45 -25.45 30.45
C THR A 51 14.95 -26.89 30.54
N ILE A 52 15.98 -27.24 29.77
CA ILE A 52 16.61 -28.56 29.82
C ILE A 52 17.11 -28.85 31.24
N ASP A 53 17.90 -27.95 31.84
CA ASP A 53 18.39 -28.10 33.22
C ASP A 53 17.24 -28.33 34.22
N THR A 54 16.12 -27.63 34.04
CA THR A 54 14.92 -27.78 34.89
C THR A 54 14.30 -29.16 34.74
N CYS A 55 14.21 -29.71 33.52
CA CYS A 55 13.71 -31.07 33.30
C CYS A 55 14.57 -32.13 34.01
N PHE A 56 15.89 -31.96 34.03
CA PHE A 56 16.79 -32.83 34.79
C PHE A 56 16.60 -32.68 36.31
N GLU A 57 16.46 -31.46 36.82
CA GLU A 57 16.21 -31.24 38.26
C GLU A 57 14.84 -31.75 38.71
N ASP A 58 13.81 -31.59 37.88
CA ASP A 58 12.46 -32.11 38.15
C ASP A 58 12.48 -33.64 38.22
N MET A 59 13.23 -34.31 37.36
CA MET A 59 13.41 -35.76 37.44
C MET A 59 14.15 -36.18 38.71
N LYS A 60 15.24 -35.48 39.07
CA LYS A 60 15.99 -35.76 40.30
C LYS A 60 15.10 -35.61 41.54
N CYS A 61 14.26 -34.57 41.58
CA CYS A 61 13.39 -34.32 42.71
C CYS A 61 12.19 -35.27 42.79
N SER A 62 11.68 -35.75 41.65
CA SER A 62 10.45 -36.56 41.59
C SER A 62 10.69 -38.07 41.67
N ARG A 63 11.72 -38.61 40.99
CA ARG A 63 11.94 -40.06 40.86
C ARG A 63 13.18 -40.58 41.59
N LEU A 64 14.15 -39.73 41.92
CA LEU A 64 15.41 -40.12 42.58
C LEU A 64 15.40 -39.88 44.11
N GLY A 65 14.24 -40.02 44.76
CA GLY A 65 14.09 -39.82 46.21
C GLY A 65 14.42 -41.05 47.07
N GLU A 66 14.50 -42.23 46.48
CA GLU A 66 14.71 -43.50 47.19
C GLU A 66 16.19 -43.92 47.22
N ALA A 67 16.60 -44.66 48.24
CA ALA A 67 18.02 -45.02 48.45
C ALA A 67 18.47 -46.27 47.66
N THR A 68 17.54 -47.02 47.07
CA THR A 68 17.80 -48.28 46.38
C THR A 68 16.97 -48.34 45.11
N PHE A 69 17.64 -48.58 43.97
CA PHE A 69 16.99 -48.77 42.68
C PHE A 69 17.46 -50.09 42.05
N THR A 70 16.56 -50.76 41.34
CA THR A 70 16.90 -51.86 40.44
C THR A 70 17.38 -51.34 39.09
N SER A 71 18.08 -52.17 38.31
CA SER A 71 18.56 -51.78 36.98
C SER A 71 17.41 -51.35 36.07
N ASP A 72 16.31 -52.12 36.08
CA ASP A 72 15.15 -51.89 35.22
C ASP A 72 14.44 -50.56 35.55
N GLU A 73 14.36 -50.19 36.84
CA GLU A 73 13.80 -48.91 37.27
C GLU A 73 14.67 -47.73 36.84
N VAL A 74 16.00 -47.87 36.90
CA VAL A 74 16.92 -46.82 36.42
C VAL A 74 16.81 -46.66 34.90
N GLU A 75 16.72 -47.76 34.15
CA GLU A 75 16.51 -47.73 32.70
C GLU A 75 15.18 -47.01 32.35
N GLU A 76 14.08 -47.33 33.03
CA GLU A 76 12.80 -46.67 32.80
C GLU A 76 12.83 -45.17 33.13
N ILE A 77 13.53 -44.79 34.21
CA ILE A 77 13.73 -43.37 34.57
C ILE A 77 14.50 -42.65 33.46
N LEU A 78 15.59 -43.23 32.96
CA LEU A 78 16.39 -42.63 31.89
C LEU A 78 15.61 -42.52 30.57
N ASP A 79 14.85 -43.55 30.19
CA ASP A 79 14.02 -43.55 28.99
C ASP A 79 12.95 -42.46 29.06
N SER A 80 12.31 -42.31 30.23
CA SER A 80 11.32 -41.25 30.45
C SER A 80 11.94 -39.85 30.35
N LEU A 81 13.18 -39.67 30.83
CA LEU A 81 13.91 -38.39 30.72
C LEU A 81 14.23 -38.07 29.28
N GLN A 82 14.76 -39.07 28.57
CA GLN A 82 15.13 -38.95 27.17
C GLN A 82 13.92 -38.53 26.35
N GLN A 83 12.75 -39.12 26.59
CA GLN A 83 11.53 -38.78 25.87
C GLN A 83 11.11 -37.32 26.10
N VAL A 84 11.14 -36.84 27.35
CA VAL A 84 10.77 -35.46 27.69
C VAL A 84 11.76 -34.45 27.09
N VAL A 85 13.06 -34.66 27.32
CA VAL A 85 14.11 -33.78 26.79
C VAL A 85 14.11 -33.76 25.26
N HIS A 86 13.89 -34.91 24.61
CA HIS A 86 13.78 -34.98 23.16
C HIS A 86 12.60 -34.16 22.64
N ALA A 87 11.42 -34.29 23.27
CA ALA A 87 10.23 -33.54 22.87
C ALA A 87 10.42 -32.03 23.03
N ASP A 88 11.03 -31.59 24.13
CA ASP A 88 11.31 -30.17 24.37
C ASP A 88 12.32 -29.63 23.34
N VAL A 89 13.42 -30.34 23.12
CA VAL A 89 14.46 -29.93 22.15
C VAL A 89 13.90 -29.90 20.72
N GLU A 90 13.11 -30.90 20.32
CA GLU A 90 12.49 -30.94 19.00
C GLU A 90 11.55 -29.74 18.78
N SER A 91 10.67 -29.47 19.74
CA SER A 91 9.76 -28.31 19.71
C SER A 91 10.53 -27.00 19.56
N GLU A 92 11.63 -26.84 20.29
CA GLU A 92 12.47 -25.64 20.24
C GLU A 92 13.26 -25.49 18.93
N LEU A 93 13.78 -26.58 18.36
CA LEU A 93 14.41 -26.54 17.03
C LEU A 93 13.42 -26.12 15.94
N ILE A 94 12.20 -26.63 15.99
CA ILE A 94 11.12 -26.23 15.06
C ILE A 94 10.82 -24.74 15.23
N ASN A 95 10.68 -24.28 16.47
CA ASN A 95 10.41 -22.88 16.78
C ASN A 95 11.55 -21.94 16.31
N MET A 96 12.81 -22.37 16.44
CA MET A 96 13.97 -21.65 15.93
C MET A 96 13.90 -21.50 14.41
N SER A 97 13.61 -22.58 13.67
CA SER A 97 13.42 -22.53 12.22
C SER A 97 12.32 -21.55 11.81
N HIS A 98 11.15 -21.63 12.45
CA HIS A 98 10.03 -20.73 12.18
C HIS A 98 10.39 -19.26 12.46
N THR A 99 11.08 -18.99 13.56
CA THR A 99 11.51 -17.64 13.92
C THR A 99 12.51 -17.06 12.91
N ASN A 100 13.43 -17.90 12.40
CA ASN A 100 14.40 -17.49 11.39
C ASN A 100 13.71 -17.18 10.05
N ILE A 101 12.75 -18.01 9.64
CA ILE A 101 11.94 -17.78 8.44
C ILE A 101 11.12 -16.49 8.57
N LEU A 102 10.56 -16.20 9.75
CA LEU A 102 9.83 -14.96 10.00
C LEU A 102 10.74 -13.73 9.86
N MET A 103 11.97 -13.79 10.39
CA MET A 103 12.95 -12.72 10.21
C MET A 103 13.29 -12.51 8.73
N LEU A 104 13.57 -13.59 7.98
CA LEU A 104 13.83 -13.51 6.54
C LEU A 104 12.65 -12.93 5.76
N ARG A 105 11.42 -13.35 6.08
CA ARG A 105 10.20 -12.81 5.48
C ARG A 105 10.10 -11.30 5.68
N GLN A 106 10.41 -10.79 6.88
CA GLN A 106 10.39 -9.35 7.15
C GLN A 106 11.44 -8.61 6.31
N MET A 107 12.64 -9.16 6.18
CA MET A 107 13.69 -8.59 5.33
C MET A 107 13.29 -8.57 3.85
N PHE A 108 12.66 -9.64 3.35
CA PHE A 108 12.21 -9.71 1.95
C PHE A 108 11.03 -8.76 1.66
N GLN A 109 10.07 -8.62 2.58
CA GLN A 109 8.99 -7.64 2.42
C GLN A 109 9.52 -6.21 2.33
N GLN A 110 10.54 -5.88 3.13
CA GLN A 110 11.23 -4.60 3.00
C GLN A 110 11.89 -4.52 1.62
N ALA A 111 12.73 -5.46 1.23
CA ALA A 111 13.42 -5.43 -0.07
C ALA A 111 12.46 -5.32 -1.28
N GLU A 112 11.33 -6.04 -1.26
CA GLU A 112 10.30 -5.98 -2.29
C GLU A 112 9.65 -4.60 -2.39
N SER A 113 9.43 -3.92 -1.27
CA SER A 113 8.91 -2.54 -1.28
C SER A 113 9.86 -1.53 -1.95
N TRP A 114 11.15 -1.87 -2.03
CA TRP A 114 12.18 -1.13 -2.77
C TRP A 114 12.48 -1.75 -4.15
N HIS A 115 11.67 -2.72 -4.60
CA HIS A 115 11.83 -3.46 -5.85
C HIS A 115 13.21 -4.16 -6.00
N LEU A 116 13.83 -4.53 -4.89
CA LEU A 116 15.09 -5.26 -4.87
C LEU A 116 14.84 -6.77 -4.95
N LYS A 117 15.57 -7.44 -5.84
CA LYS A 117 15.63 -8.90 -5.89
C LYS A 117 16.83 -9.37 -5.09
N LEU A 118 16.59 -9.94 -3.92
CA LEU A 118 17.63 -10.53 -3.08
C LEU A 118 17.80 -12.00 -3.44
N GLN A 119 19.04 -12.44 -3.60
CA GLN A 119 19.39 -13.84 -3.77
C GLN A 119 20.41 -14.19 -2.68
N ALA A 120 20.13 -15.24 -1.92
CA ALA A 120 21.07 -15.81 -0.97
C ALA A 120 21.65 -17.08 -1.58
N ASP A 121 22.97 -17.27 -1.48
CA ASP A 121 23.60 -18.53 -1.82
C ASP A 121 23.50 -19.48 -0.62
N ILE A 122 22.75 -20.56 -0.79
CA ILE A 122 22.53 -21.57 0.25
C ILE A 122 23.84 -22.33 0.53
N SER A 123 24.72 -22.43 -0.47
CA SER A 123 25.98 -23.17 -0.39
C SER A 123 26.95 -22.55 0.62
N GLU A 124 26.84 -21.24 0.87
CA GLU A 124 27.70 -20.53 1.82
C GLU A 124 27.27 -20.72 3.29
N LEU A 125 26.06 -21.22 3.56
CA LEU A 125 25.54 -21.40 4.92
C LEU A 125 26.27 -22.51 5.69
N GLU A 126 26.84 -23.49 4.98
CA GLU A 126 27.61 -24.59 5.58
C GLU A 126 29.11 -24.27 5.67
N ASN A 127 29.53 -23.08 5.24
CA ASN A 127 30.93 -22.70 5.28
C ASN A 127 31.38 -22.47 6.73
N VAL A 128 32.13 -23.44 7.26
CA VAL A 128 32.67 -23.44 8.62
C VAL A 128 33.49 -22.19 8.93
N GLU A 129 34.25 -21.67 7.96
CA GLU A 129 35.06 -20.46 8.18
C GLU A 129 34.20 -19.20 8.38
N LEU A 130 33.06 -19.12 7.67
CA LEU A 130 32.10 -18.02 7.86
C LEU A 130 31.37 -18.16 9.19
N LEU A 131 31.01 -19.39 9.57
CA LEU A 131 30.41 -19.67 10.88
C LEU A 131 31.37 -19.33 12.03
N ASP A 132 32.65 -19.68 11.91
CA ASP A 132 33.67 -19.35 12.91
C ASP A 132 33.88 -17.84 13.01
N LYS A 133 33.87 -17.11 11.89
CA LYS A 133 33.91 -15.63 11.92
C LYS A 133 32.70 -15.03 12.64
N ILE A 134 31.50 -15.59 12.43
CA ILE A 134 30.28 -15.15 13.13
C ILE A 134 30.36 -15.48 14.62
N LYS A 135 30.92 -16.64 14.99
CA LYS A 135 31.13 -17.04 16.38
C LYS A 135 32.12 -16.12 17.08
N ASP A 136 33.28 -15.86 16.47
CA ASP A 136 34.27 -14.91 16.97
C ASP A 136 33.65 -13.51 17.11
N PHE A 137 32.80 -13.11 16.17
CA PHE A 137 32.06 -11.86 16.21
C PHE A 137 31.08 -11.81 17.40
N GLU A 138 30.30 -12.87 17.62
CA GLU A 138 29.38 -12.96 18.77
C GLU A 138 30.15 -12.88 20.09
N GLU A 139 31.26 -13.60 20.20
CA GLU A 139 32.12 -13.57 21.39
C GLU A 139 32.74 -12.19 21.61
N GLN A 140 33.11 -11.47 20.55
CA GLN A 140 33.67 -10.12 20.64
C GLN A 140 32.63 -9.07 21.04
N GLU A 141 31.44 -9.11 20.47
CA GLU A 141 30.37 -8.13 20.77
C GLU A 141 29.79 -8.29 22.17
N PHE A 142 29.82 -9.52 22.72
CA PHE A 142 29.17 -9.80 24.00
C PHE A 142 30.09 -10.32 25.11
N SER A 143 31.39 -10.47 24.87
CA SER A 143 32.35 -10.52 25.97
C SER A 143 32.49 -9.10 26.50
N GLY A 144 32.06 -8.85 27.74
CA GLY A 144 32.13 -7.53 28.40
C GLY A 144 33.55 -6.96 28.59
N LYS A 145 34.56 -7.49 27.88
CA LYS A 145 35.92 -6.97 27.83
C LYS A 145 35.93 -5.76 26.89
N LYS A 146 35.92 -4.55 27.47
CA LYS A 146 36.33 -3.34 26.74
C LYS A 146 37.73 -3.58 26.18
N LYS A 147 37.84 -3.88 24.88
CA LYS A 147 39.13 -4.01 24.21
C LYS A 147 39.56 -2.65 23.67
N ASP A 148 40.64 -2.14 24.26
CA ASP A 148 41.58 -1.24 23.61
C ASP A 148 42.04 -1.90 22.30
N SER A 149 41.61 -1.38 21.15
CA SER A 149 42.41 -1.53 19.95
C SER A 149 42.18 -0.35 19.03
N THR A 150 43.19 0.49 19.01
CA THR A 150 43.41 1.62 18.13
C THR A 150 43.71 1.09 16.72
N VAL A 151 42.74 0.44 16.07
CA VAL A 151 42.88 0.12 14.65
C VAL A 151 42.61 1.42 13.90
N LYS A 152 43.68 2.02 13.35
CA LYS A 152 43.59 3.16 12.43
C LYS A 152 42.79 2.70 11.20
N VAL A 153 41.49 3.00 11.21
CA VAL A 153 40.64 2.89 10.02
C VAL A 153 41.15 3.93 9.03
N LYS A 154 41.88 3.47 8.01
CA LYS A 154 42.12 4.27 6.82
C LYS A 154 40.75 4.44 6.17
N LEU A 155 40.20 5.66 6.25
CA LEU A 155 38.94 6.05 5.63
C LEU A 155 39.00 5.67 4.15
N LEU A 156 38.36 4.56 3.79
CA LEU A 156 38.09 4.24 2.40
C LEU A 156 36.92 5.11 1.96
N PRO A 157 36.96 5.68 0.74
CA PRO A 157 35.88 6.51 0.23
C PRO A 157 34.56 5.73 0.28
N MET A 158 33.57 6.29 0.95
CA MET A 158 32.25 5.70 1.21
C MET A 158 31.35 5.73 -0.05
N ASN A 159 31.91 5.46 -1.22
CA ASN A 159 31.23 5.59 -2.51
C ASN A 159 31.51 4.34 -3.33
N GLU A 160 30.73 3.27 -3.12
CA GLU A 160 30.49 2.19 -4.12
C GLU A 160 29.61 1.03 -3.59
N ALA A 161 29.15 1.03 -2.34
CA ALA A 161 28.25 -0.02 -1.85
C ALA A 161 26.77 0.29 -2.15
N GLY A 162 26.27 -0.24 -3.27
CA GLY A 162 24.85 -0.51 -3.54
C GLY A 162 23.99 0.68 -3.99
N GLY A 163 23.78 1.67 -3.12
CA GLY A 163 22.84 2.77 -3.40
C GLY A 163 23.41 3.84 -4.32
N SER A 164 24.64 4.28 -4.06
CA SER A 164 25.32 5.31 -4.87
C SER A 164 25.70 4.81 -6.27
N ALA A 165 26.01 3.52 -6.40
CA ALA A 165 26.28 2.88 -7.69
C ALA A 165 25.02 2.79 -8.57
N LEU A 166 23.86 2.45 -7.99
CA LEU A 166 22.58 2.45 -8.70
C LEU A 166 22.18 3.87 -9.12
N LEU A 167 22.35 4.85 -8.24
CA LEU A 167 22.10 6.25 -8.54
C LEU A 167 23.03 6.77 -9.63
N GLN A 168 24.33 6.48 -9.58
CA GLN A 168 25.28 6.85 -10.63
C GLN A 168 24.95 6.17 -11.96
N LYS A 169 24.50 4.90 -11.95
CA LYS A 169 24.02 4.23 -13.15
C LYS A 169 22.79 4.95 -13.72
N LYS A 170 21.83 5.33 -12.87
CA LYS A 170 20.63 6.03 -13.32
C LYS A 170 20.94 7.44 -13.82
N ILE A 171 21.88 8.13 -13.19
CA ILE A 171 22.36 9.45 -13.63
C ILE A 171 23.00 9.32 -15.02
N LYS A 172 23.88 8.33 -15.23
CA LYS A 172 24.48 8.10 -16.56
C LYS A 172 23.44 7.77 -17.63
N GLU A 173 22.47 6.90 -17.34
CA GLU A 173 21.37 6.60 -18.27
C GLU A 173 20.58 7.87 -18.62
N LEU A 174 20.23 8.70 -17.63
CA LEU A 174 19.51 9.95 -17.85
C LEU A 174 20.35 10.99 -18.62
N GLU A 175 21.66 11.03 -18.40
CA GLU A 175 22.59 11.87 -19.17
C GLU A 175 22.68 11.42 -20.64
N GLU A 176 22.79 10.11 -20.88
CA GLU A 176 22.78 9.54 -22.23
C GLU A 176 21.47 9.82 -22.97
N ASP A 177 20.33 9.67 -22.30
CA ASP A 177 19.03 9.97 -22.89
C ASP A 177 18.84 11.46 -23.15
N ASN A 178 19.31 12.32 -22.25
CA ASN A 178 19.34 13.77 -22.49
C ASN A 178 20.20 14.14 -23.69
N GLU A 179 21.39 13.54 -23.85
CA GLU A 179 22.22 13.80 -25.03
C GLU A 179 21.58 13.30 -26.32
N LYS A 180 20.93 12.13 -26.31
CA LYS A 180 20.14 11.65 -27.47
C LYS A 180 18.99 12.60 -27.81
N LEU A 181 18.28 13.12 -26.80
CA LEU A 181 17.20 14.09 -26.99
C LEU A 181 17.73 15.41 -27.55
N LYS A 182 18.84 15.94 -27.03
CA LYS A 182 19.50 17.14 -27.57
C LYS A 182 19.95 16.95 -29.02
N GLN A 183 20.52 15.80 -29.35
CA GLN A 183 20.91 15.47 -30.72
C GLN A 183 19.70 15.40 -31.66
N ARG A 184 18.58 14.82 -31.20
CA ARG A 184 17.33 14.80 -31.98
C ARG A 184 16.77 16.20 -32.19
N LEU A 185 16.76 17.03 -31.15
CA LEU A 185 16.34 18.43 -31.25
C LEU A 185 17.21 19.20 -32.24
N SER A 186 18.53 19.10 -32.14
CA SER A 186 19.45 19.77 -33.07
C SER A 186 19.25 19.31 -34.53
N LYS A 187 18.97 18.01 -34.76
CA LYS A 187 18.64 17.52 -36.12
C LYS A 187 17.33 18.10 -36.64
N LEU A 188 16.29 18.13 -35.81
CA LEU A 188 14.99 18.70 -36.19
C LEU A 188 15.09 20.22 -36.43
N GLU A 189 15.88 20.94 -35.63
CA GLU A 189 16.17 22.36 -35.82
C GLU A 189 16.87 22.61 -37.17
N ASN A 190 17.91 21.84 -37.48
CA ASN A 190 18.61 21.96 -38.78
C ASN A 190 17.67 21.67 -39.96
N GLN A 191 16.87 20.60 -39.87
CA GLN A 191 15.87 20.29 -40.91
C GLN A 191 14.82 21.41 -41.06
N SER A 192 14.39 22.01 -39.95
CA SER A 192 13.46 23.14 -40.00
C SER A 192 14.08 24.36 -40.69
N VAL A 193 15.35 24.66 -40.40
CA VAL A 193 16.11 25.74 -41.05
C VAL A 193 16.29 25.47 -42.54
N GLU A 194 16.66 24.24 -42.93
CA GLU A 194 16.79 23.84 -44.33
C GLU A 194 15.45 24.00 -45.09
N ILE A 195 14.36 23.49 -44.53
CA ILE A 195 13.02 23.63 -45.13
C ILE A 195 12.62 25.12 -45.25
N LEU A 196 12.96 25.95 -44.26
CA LEU A 196 12.69 27.39 -44.31
C LEU A 196 13.49 28.08 -45.42
N GLN A 197 14.76 27.73 -45.61
CA GLN A 197 15.60 28.25 -46.69
C GLN A 197 15.09 27.80 -48.07
N GLU A 198 14.72 26.54 -48.22
CA GLU A 198 14.12 26.01 -49.45
C GLU A 198 12.79 26.71 -49.77
N LYS A 199 11.95 26.93 -48.76
CA LYS A 199 10.68 27.66 -48.90
C LYS A 199 10.94 29.10 -49.37
N GLU A 200 11.92 29.78 -48.80
CA GLU A 200 12.28 31.15 -49.21
C GLU A 200 12.79 31.18 -50.65
N HIS A 201 13.69 30.27 -51.03
CA HIS A 201 14.22 30.16 -52.38
C HIS A 201 13.13 29.82 -53.42
N LEU A 202 12.23 28.89 -53.10
CA LEU A 202 11.09 28.57 -53.94
C LEU A 202 10.12 29.76 -54.05
N SER A 203 9.89 30.48 -52.95
CA SER A 203 9.07 31.69 -52.96
C SER A 203 9.67 32.80 -53.83
N GLN A 204 10.98 33.02 -53.75
CA GLN A 204 11.69 33.97 -54.62
C GLN A 204 11.61 33.55 -56.09
N LYS A 205 11.84 32.27 -56.40
CA LYS A 205 11.69 31.73 -57.77
C LYS A 205 10.28 31.92 -58.31
N LEU A 206 9.25 31.64 -57.52
CA LEU A 206 7.86 31.88 -57.89
C LEU A 206 7.62 33.38 -58.12
N GLY A 207 8.17 34.26 -57.29
CA GLY A 207 8.06 35.72 -57.47
C GLY A 207 8.71 36.22 -58.75
N ILE A 208 9.88 35.68 -59.13
CA ILE A 208 10.56 36.01 -60.40
C ILE A 208 9.76 35.47 -61.58
N MET A 209 9.37 34.19 -61.53
CA MET A 209 8.57 33.54 -62.58
C MET A 209 7.25 34.28 -62.79
N GLN A 210 6.58 34.69 -61.72
CA GLN A 210 5.32 35.44 -61.79
C GLN A 210 5.53 36.81 -62.45
N LYS A 211 6.62 37.52 -62.14
CA LYS A 211 6.99 38.77 -62.83
C LYS A 211 7.29 38.54 -64.31
N CYS A 212 8.00 37.47 -64.67
CA CYS A 212 8.26 37.10 -66.07
C CYS A 212 6.97 36.75 -66.82
N ILE A 213 6.04 36.03 -66.19
CA ILE A 213 4.73 35.70 -66.75
C ILE A 213 3.90 36.96 -66.95
N SER A 214 3.86 37.89 -66.00
CA SER A 214 3.20 39.19 -66.17
C SER A 214 3.75 39.96 -67.36
N ASN A 215 5.08 40.06 -67.47
CA ASN A 215 5.73 40.75 -68.59
C ASN A 215 5.49 40.07 -69.95
N ALA A 216 5.38 38.74 -69.99
CA ALA A 216 5.07 37.98 -71.21
C ALA A 216 3.57 38.07 -71.59
N ASN A 217 2.67 38.10 -70.60
CA ASN A 217 1.24 38.34 -70.81
C ASN A 217 0.98 39.75 -71.34
N ASP A 218 1.75 40.74 -70.89
CA ASP A 218 1.71 42.12 -71.40
C ASP A 218 2.19 42.21 -72.86
N GLN A 219 3.06 41.30 -73.32
CA GLN A 219 3.44 41.18 -74.74
C GLN A 219 2.43 40.39 -75.60
N GLN A 220 1.58 39.54 -75.00
CA GLN A 220 0.58 38.73 -75.71
C GLN A 220 -0.82 39.37 -75.77
N GLN A 221 -1.04 40.55 -75.18
CA GLN A 221 -2.32 41.29 -75.19
C GLN A 221 -2.67 42.01 -76.51
N LYS A 222 -2.33 41.43 -77.67
CA LYS A 222 -2.97 41.75 -78.95
C LYS A 222 -3.58 40.49 -79.53
N SER A 223 -4.76 40.09 -79.05
CA SER A 223 -5.84 39.48 -79.85
C SER A 223 -7.02 39.11 -78.95
N GLN A 224 -8.18 39.64 -79.33
CA GLN A 224 -9.48 39.38 -78.75
C GLN A 224 -9.83 37.90 -78.92
N ASN A 225 -9.72 37.12 -77.85
CA ASN A 225 -10.47 35.86 -77.55
C ASN A 225 -10.11 35.30 -76.16
N ASN A 226 -9.54 36.13 -75.28
CA ASN A 226 -8.80 35.67 -74.11
C ASN A 226 -9.57 35.82 -72.79
N GLU A 227 -10.66 36.60 -72.73
CA GLU A 227 -11.37 36.80 -71.45
C GLU A 227 -12.17 35.58 -71.01
N GLU A 228 -12.93 34.95 -71.90
CA GLU A 228 -13.70 33.74 -71.56
C GLU A 228 -12.78 32.54 -71.28
N LEU A 229 -11.70 32.39 -72.05
CA LEU A 229 -10.74 31.30 -71.88
C LEU A 229 -9.86 31.50 -70.64
N LYS A 230 -9.48 32.74 -70.29
CA LYS A 230 -8.83 33.07 -69.01
C LYS A 230 -9.78 32.92 -67.82
N GLN A 231 -11.07 33.25 -67.98
CA GLN A 231 -12.05 33.00 -66.92
C GLN A 231 -12.27 31.50 -66.70
N LEU A 232 -12.35 30.70 -67.76
CA LEU A 232 -12.43 29.24 -67.65
C LEU A 232 -11.15 28.60 -67.09
N GLU A 233 -9.97 29.08 -67.48
CA GLU A 233 -8.70 28.64 -66.89
C GLU A 233 -8.58 29.05 -65.42
N ALA A 234 -9.00 30.27 -65.06
CA ALA A 234 -9.02 30.73 -63.68
C ALA A 234 -10.02 29.93 -62.83
N GLN A 235 -11.19 29.62 -63.37
CA GLN A 235 -12.18 28.75 -62.71
C GLN A 235 -11.65 27.32 -62.57
N MET A 236 -11.01 26.75 -63.59
CA MET A 236 -10.40 25.41 -63.50
C MET A 236 -9.19 25.37 -62.55
N ALA A 237 -8.40 26.44 -62.48
CA ALA A 237 -7.29 26.56 -61.53
C ALA A 237 -7.79 26.66 -60.10
N ASN A 238 -8.83 27.46 -59.85
CA ASN A 238 -9.49 27.57 -58.55
C ASN A 238 -10.14 26.24 -58.15
N LEU A 239 -10.88 25.58 -59.04
CA LEU A 239 -11.46 24.26 -58.77
C LEU A 239 -10.39 23.20 -58.48
N ARG A 240 -9.26 23.20 -59.20
CA ARG A 240 -8.13 22.30 -58.90
C ARG A 240 -7.46 22.59 -57.57
N SER A 241 -7.35 23.87 -57.21
CA SER A 241 -6.83 24.32 -55.91
C SER A 241 -7.74 23.86 -54.78
N GLU A 242 -9.03 24.13 -54.88
CA GLU A 242 -10.04 23.72 -53.92
C GLU A 242 -10.12 22.20 -53.79
N LEU A 243 -10.02 21.46 -54.90
CA LEU A 243 -10.04 19.98 -54.88
C LEU A 243 -8.78 19.41 -54.24
N LYS A 244 -7.59 20.00 -54.48
CA LYS A 244 -6.35 19.63 -53.78
C LYS A 244 -6.39 19.97 -52.29
N GLN A 245 -6.97 21.11 -51.94
CA GLN A 245 -7.10 21.54 -50.54
C GLN A 245 -8.11 20.65 -49.80
N SER A 246 -9.26 20.34 -50.42
CA SER A 246 -10.24 19.38 -49.93
C SER A 246 -9.62 17.99 -49.73
N LYS A 247 -8.81 17.53 -50.69
CA LYS A 247 -8.12 16.23 -50.58
C LYS A 247 -7.10 16.19 -49.45
N LYS A 248 -6.29 17.25 -49.27
CA LYS A 248 -5.37 17.35 -48.11
C LYS A 248 -6.10 17.38 -46.77
N VAL A 249 -7.25 18.05 -46.71
CA VAL A 249 -8.09 18.07 -45.51
C VAL A 249 -8.66 16.67 -45.25
N SER A 250 -9.06 15.94 -46.30
CA SER A 250 -9.51 14.55 -46.22
C SER A 250 -8.41 13.60 -45.74
N ASP A 251 -7.20 13.68 -46.30
CA ASP A 251 -6.07 12.84 -45.93
C ASP A 251 -5.64 13.11 -44.46
N ASN A 252 -5.65 14.38 -44.04
CA ASN A 252 -5.39 14.74 -42.64
C ASN A 252 -6.52 14.27 -41.71
N PHE A 253 -7.77 14.27 -42.17
CA PHE A 253 -8.90 13.79 -41.40
C PHE A 253 -8.82 12.27 -41.19
N GLU A 254 -8.47 11.49 -42.22
CA GLU A 254 -8.28 10.04 -42.10
C GLU A 254 -7.11 9.68 -41.16
N LEU A 255 -5.98 10.40 -41.24
CA LEU A 255 -4.87 10.22 -40.30
C LEU A 255 -5.30 10.56 -38.87
N MET A 256 -6.01 11.67 -38.68
CA MET A 256 -6.48 12.08 -37.36
C MET A 256 -7.53 11.10 -36.81
N GLU A 257 -8.40 10.54 -37.65
CA GLU A 257 -9.36 9.50 -37.27
C GLU A 257 -8.66 8.20 -36.88
N SER A 258 -7.58 7.83 -37.58
CA SER A 258 -6.73 6.69 -37.23
C SER A 258 -6.06 6.89 -35.86
N ASP A 259 -5.47 8.06 -35.61
CA ASP A 259 -4.86 8.41 -34.32
C ASP A 259 -5.91 8.48 -33.19
N LEU A 260 -7.10 8.97 -33.48
CA LEU A 260 -8.20 9.01 -32.51
C LEU A 260 -8.68 7.58 -32.18
N SER A 261 -8.68 6.68 -33.17
CA SER A 261 -9.02 5.28 -32.95
C SER A 261 -7.97 4.51 -32.15
N SER A 262 -6.68 4.80 -32.36
CA SER A 262 -5.57 4.17 -31.64
C SER A 262 -5.51 4.65 -30.20
N THR A 263 -5.60 5.96 -29.98
CA THR A 263 -5.67 6.56 -28.63
C THR A 263 -6.91 6.09 -27.86
N LYS A 264 -8.05 5.90 -28.53
CA LYS A 264 -9.24 5.30 -27.90
C LYS A 264 -9.00 3.85 -27.45
N HIS A 265 -8.31 3.04 -28.24
CA HIS A 265 -7.92 1.68 -27.85
C HIS A 265 -6.95 1.69 -26.66
N GLU A 266 -5.97 2.59 -26.66
CA GLU A 266 -5.04 2.75 -25.55
C GLU A 266 -5.76 3.20 -24.28
N LEU A 267 -6.71 4.15 -24.38
CA LEU A 267 -7.54 4.58 -23.25
C LEU A 267 -8.38 3.43 -22.70
N LEU A 268 -9.01 2.63 -23.55
CA LEU A 268 -9.78 1.46 -23.11
C LEU A 268 -8.88 0.45 -22.38
N LYS A 269 -7.68 0.21 -22.90
CA LYS A 269 -6.71 -0.70 -22.28
C LYS A 269 -6.24 -0.18 -20.92
N VAL A 270 -5.94 1.12 -20.81
CA VAL A 270 -5.56 1.76 -19.54
C VAL A 270 -6.73 1.70 -18.56
N ASN A 271 -7.96 1.95 -19.02
CA ASN A 271 -9.15 1.87 -18.17
C ASN A 271 -9.38 0.45 -17.63
N GLU A 272 -9.21 -0.58 -18.47
CA GLU A 272 -9.30 -1.99 -18.05
C GLU A 272 -8.19 -2.35 -17.04
N MET A 273 -6.96 -1.91 -17.27
CA MET A 273 -5.86 -2.10 -16.32
C MET A 273 -6.12 -1.39 -14.99
N LEU A 274 -6.69 -0.18 -15.02
CA LEU A 274 -7.10 0.55 -13.81
C LEU A 274 -8.19 -0.21 -13.06
N GLU A 275 -9.23 -0.68 -13.74
CA GLU A 275 -10.30 -1.46 -13.11
C GLU A 275 -9.79 -2.75 -12.48
N MET A 276 -8.86 -3.45 -13.14
CA MET A 276 -8.19 -4.63 -12.57
C MET A 276 -7.36 -4.28 -11.33
N ALA A 277 -6.59 -3.19 -11.38
CA ALA A 277 -5.79 -2.73 -10.25
C ALA A 277 -6.66 -2.28 -9.06
N GLU A 278 -7.77 -1.60 -9.32
CA GLU A 278 -8.77 -1.21 -8.31
C GLU A 278 -9.37 -2.44 -7.63
N LYS A 279 -9.80 -3.45 -8.40
CA LYS A 279 -10.33 -4.71 -7.85
C LYS A 279 -9.29 -5.46 -7.01
N GLU A 280 -8.03 -5.47 -7.43
CA GLU A 280 -6.95 -6.08 -6.64
C GLU A 280 -6.68 -5.31 -5.34
N LEU A 281 -6.70 -3.98 -5.40
CA LEU A 281 -6.55 -3.12 -4.23
C LEU A 281 -7.70 -3.32 -3.24
N GLU A 282 -8.95 -3.37 -3.71
CA GLU A 282 -10.12 -3.62 -2.88
C GLU A 282 -10.07 -5.01 -2.22
N LYS A 283 -9.58 -6.03 -2.96
CA LYS A 283 -9.32 -7.36 -2.41
C LYS A 283 -8.23 -7.31 -1.34
N LYS A 284 -7.14 -6.58 -1.55
CA LYS A 284 -6.07 -6.41 -0.55
C LYS A 284 -6.57 -5.67 0.69
N VAL A 285 -7.29 -4.56 0.52
CA VAL A 285 -7.90 -3.76 1.60
C VAL A 285 -8.87 -4.62 2.42
N SER A 286 -9.77 -5.36 1.76
CA SER A 286 -10.72 -6.24 2.45
C SER A 286 -10.05 -7.41 3.19
N GLN A 287 -8.86 -7.83 2.74
CA GLN A 287 -8.06 -8.85 3.40
C GLN A 287 -7.20 -8.32 4.56
N THR A 288 -7.00 -7.01 4.69
CA THR A 288 -6.21 -6.43 5.77
C THR A 288 -6.83 -6.68 7.15
N THR A 289 -5.98 -6.93 8.14
CA THR A 289 -6.38 -7.18 9.54
C THR A 289 -7.23 -6.05 10.14
N PRO A 290 -6.89 -4.75 9.94
CA PRO A 290 -7.73 -3.66 10.44
C PRO A 290 -9.14 -3.64 9.84
N PHE A 291 -9.28 -3.90 8.53
CA PHE A 291 -10.60 -3.95 7.89
C PHE A 291 -11.42 -5.15 8.36
N LYS A 292 -10.80 -6.33 8.49
CA LYS A 292 -11.44 -7.52 9.08
C LYS A 292 -11.90 -7.28 10.51
N ASN A 293 -11.06 -6.65 11.33
CA ASN A 293 -11.40 -6.31 12.72
C ASN A 293 -12.55 -5.30 12.80
N LEU A 294 -12.56 -4.28 11.93
CA LEU A 294 -13.65 -3.31 11.83
C LEU A 294 -14.96 -3.98 11.38
N LYS A 295 -14.91 -4.88 10.39
CA LYS A 295 -16.07 -5.64 9.93
C LYS A 295 -16.65 -6.53 11.04
N LEU A 296 -15.80 -7.23 11.79
CA LEU A 296 -16.24 -8.03 12.95
C LEU A 296 -16.85 -7.16 14.05
N MET A 297 -16.27 -5.99 14.33
CA MET A 297 -16.82 -5.04 15.30
C MET A 297 -18.20 -4.52 14.87
N LEU A 298 -18.37 -4.16 13.59
CA LEU A 298 -19.65 -3.71 13.03
C LEU A 298 -20.71 -4.82 13.06
N GLN A 299 -20.34 -6.06 12.70
CA GLN A 299 -21.25 -7.20 12.80
C GLN A 299 -21.71 -7.41 14.24
N LYS A 300 -20.78 -7.39 15.21
CA LYS A 300 -21.10 -7.52 16.63
C LYS A 300 -22.02 -6.39 17.12
N LYS A 301 -21.78 -5.14 16.70
CA LYS A 301 -22.64 -3.99 17.01
C LYS A 301 -24.02 -4.09 16.38
N ASN A 302 -24.13 -4.63 15.17
CA ASN A 302 -25.41 -4.89 14.52
C ASN A 302 -26.19 -6.01 15.22
N GLU A 303 -25.52 -7.08 15.65
CA GLU A 303 -26.13 -8.13 16.46
C GLU A 303 -26.65 -7.57 17.79
N GLN A 304 -25.85 -6.75 18.48
CA GLN A 304 -26.26 -6.04 19.69
C GLN A 304 -27.44 -5.10 19.45
N MET A 305 -27.45 -4.38 18.32
CA MET A 305 -28.57 -3.51 17.93
C MET A 305 -29.83 -4.34 17.66
N LYS A 306 -29.71 -5.51 17.02
CA LYS A 306 -30.81 -6.43 16.77
C LYS A 306 -31.36 -7.01 18.07
N GLU A 307 -30.49 -7.40 19.00
CA GLU A 307 -30.85 -7.88 20.32
C GLU A 307 -31.54 -6.79 21.16
N LEU A 308 -31.02 -5.56 21.14
CA LEU A 308 -31.63 -4.42 21.81
C LEU A 308 -32.98 -4.07 21.18
N ARG A 309 -33.12 -4.11 19.86
CA ARG A 309 -34.40 -3.95 19.16
C ARG A 309 -35.38 -5.06 19.52
N GLN A 310 -34.95 -6.32 19.63
CA GLN A 310 -35.80 -7.42 20.09
C GLN A 310 -36.21 -7.27 21.56
N ARG A 311 -35.31 -6.81 22.43
CA ARG A 311 -35.62 -6.52 23.83
C ARG A 311 -36.60 -5.36 23.94
N LEU A 312 -36.37 -4.27 23.20
CA LEU A 312 -37.30 -3.16 23.08
C LEU A 312 -38.64 -3.61 22.51
N SER A 313 -38.67 -4.50 21.51
CA SER A 313 -39.89 -5.08 20.94
C SER A 313 -40.78 -5.76 21.99
N LYS A 314 -40.18 -6.42 23.00
CA LYS A 314 -40.94 -7.00 24.12
C LYS A 314 -41.65 -5.94 24.95
N TYR A 315 -40.96 -4.82 25.20
CA TYR A 315 -41.57 -3.67 25.85
C TYR A 315 -42.53 -2.96 24.91
N GLU A 316 -42.30 -3.05 23.59
CA GLU A 316 -43.14 -2.44 22.57
C GLU A 316 -44.51 -3.16 22.44
N GLU A 317 -44.55 -4.47 22.64
CA GLU A 317 -45.81 -5.22 22.73
C GLU A 317 -46.59 -4.89 24.03
N THR A 318 -45.88 -4.58 25.12
CA THR A 318 -46.51 -4.24 26.41
C THR A 318 -46.98 -2.79 26.52
N TRP A 319 -46.34 -1.80 25.90
CA TRP A 319 -46.81 -0.39 25.94
C TRP A 319 -47.94 -0.11 24.94
N PHE A 320 -48.07 -0.87 23.85
CA PHE A 320 -49.14 -0.68 22.87
C PHE A 320 -50.48 -1.31 23.28
N THR A 321 -50.51 -2.12 24.35
CA THR A 321 -51.71 -2.81 24.81
C THR A 321 -52.35 -2.20 26.06
N TYR A 322 -52.27 -0.87 26.24
CA TYR A 322 -53.25 -0.19 27.09
C TYR A 322 -54.52 0.08 26.30
N LYS A 323 -55.46 -0.87 26.38
CA LYS A 323 -56.81 -0.76 25.84
C LYS A 323 -57.59 0.26 26.67
N ILE A 324 -57.61 1.52 26.25
CA ILE A 324 -58.45 2.55 26.88
C ILE A 324 -59.90 2.32 26.44
N PHE A 325 -60.74 1.85 27.35
CA PHE A 325 -62.18 1.81 27.16
C PHE A 325 -62.77 3.15 27.59
N PHE A 326 -63.40 3.88 26.66
CA PHE A 326 -64.24 5.02 26.99
C PHE A 326 -65.66 4.54 27.26
N CYS A 327 -66.20 4.89 28.44
CA CYS A 327 -67.62 4.75 28.75
C CYS A 327 -68.26 6.13 28.58
N SER A 328 -69.12 6.29 27.58
CA SER A 328 -70.03 7.42 27.48
C SER A 328 -71.41 6.95 27.92
N ASP A 329 -71.80 7.33 29.14
CA ASP A 329 -73.14 7.13 29.67
C ASP A 329 -74.15 7.95 28.87
N THR A 330 -74.84 7.30 27.92
CA THR A 330 -76.24 7.59 27.57
C THR A 330 -76.85 6.40 26.82
N ASN A 331 -77.67 5.60 27.52
CA ASN A 331 -78.72 4.68 27.06
C ASN A 331 -78.69 4.20 25.58
N GLY A 332 -78.10 3.03 25.33
CA GLY A 332 -78.16 2.28 24.06
C GLY A 332 -77.11 1.16 23.99
N PRO A 333 -77.28 0.12 23.16
CA PRO A 333 -76.43 -1.08 23.22
C PRO A 333 -74.96 -0.73 22.95
N LEU A 334 -74.10 -1.19 23.88
CA LEU A 334 -72.66 -0.95 23.93
C LEU A 334 -71.97 -1.31 22.61
N GLN A 335 -71.64 -0.30 21.79
CA GLN A 335 -70.72 -0.47 20.66
C GLN A 335 -69.30 -0.15 21.10
N TRP A 336 -68.45 -1.17 21.10
CA TRP A 336 -67.02 -1.03 21.37
C TRP A 336 -66.30 -0.66 20.08
N GLN A 337 -65.79 0.57 19.97
CA GLN A 337 -64.87 0.95 18.89
C GLN A 337 -63.42 0.82 19.35
N GLN A 338 -62.64 0.11 18.54
CA GLN A 338 -61.19 -0.05 18.73
C GLN A 338 -60.48 1.14 18.08
N VAL A 339 -59.76 1.94 18.87
CA VAL A 339 -58.90 3.00 18.36
C VAL A 339 -57.49 2.78 18.91
N SER A 340 -56.52 2.64 18.02
CA SER A 340 -55.10 2.51 18.35
C SER A 340 -54.44 3.89 18.26
N CYS A 341 -53.94 4.44 19.37
CA CYS A 341 -53.20 5.72 19.38
C CYS A 341 -51.87 5.58 20.14
N ASN A 342 -50.83 6.28 19.65
CA ASN A 342 -49.52 6.36 20.29
C ASN A 342 -49.59 7.19 21.59
N VAL A 343 -48.91 6.76 22.64
CA VAL A 343 -48.88 7.44 23.96
C VAL A 343 -48.32 8.88 23.87
N LEU A 344 -47.49 9.17 22.86
CA LEU A 344 -46.99 10.52 22.57
C LEU A 344 -48.10 11.49 22.12
N ASP A 345 -49.14 11.02 21.43
CA ASP A 345 -50.29 11.85 21.02
C ASP A 345 -51.19 12.19 22.22
N ILE A 346 -51.32 11.27 23.18
CA ILE A 346 -52.14 11.46 24.39
C ILE A 346 -51.50 12.49 25.34
N LEU A 347 -50.18 12.49 25.46
CA LEU A 347 -49.45 13.46 26.28
C LEU A 347 -49.41 14.85 25.63
N LEU A 348 -49.28 14.91 24.29
CA LEU A 348 -49.40 16.16 23.55
C LEU A 348 -50.82 16.74 23.63
N GLN A 349 -51.87 15.91 23.55
CA GLN A 349 -53.25 16.37 23.77
C GLN A 349 -53.51 16.83 25.20
N LYS A 350 -52.96 16.17 26.23
CA LYS A 350 -53.12 16.63 27.63
C LYS A 350 -52.44 17.95 27.92
N VAL A 351 -51.28 18.22 27.33
CA VAL A 351 -50.61 19.54 27.44
C VAL A 351 -51.40 20.60 26.67
N PHE A 352 -51.90 20.26 25.48
CA PHE A 352 -52.69 21.18 24.65
C PHE A 352 -54.08 21.51 25.25
N ILE A 353 -54.73 20.56 25.93
CA ILE A 353 -56.02 20.75 26.62
C ILE A 353 -55.85 21.58 27.91
N ASN A 354 -54.73 21.45 28.63
CA ASN A 354 -54.47 22.27 29.83
C ASN A 354 -54.17 23.74 29.52
N GLN A 355 -53.83 24.08 28.28
CA GLN A 355 -53.57 25.47 27.85
C GLN A 355 -54.76 26.17 27.18
N LEU A 356 -55.88 25.47 26.91
CA LEU A 356 -57.03 26.03 26.17
C LEU A 356 -58.40 25.97 26.85
N GLY A 357 -58.45 25.99 28.18
CA GLY A 357 -59.60 26.60 28.86
C GLY A 357 -60.35 25.72 29.85
N HIS A 358 -60.30 26.14 31.11
CA HIS A 358 -61.38 26.68 31.94
C HIS A 358 -62.88 26.37 31.69
N ASN A 359 -63.28 25.51 30.75
CA ASN A 359 -64.68 25.17 30.52
C ASN A 359 -64.78 23.77 29.91
N TYR A 360 -64.69 22.71 30.74
CA TYR A 360 -65.41 21.43 30.58
C TYR A 360 -65.12 20.61 31.85
N ARG A 361 -65.97 20.79 32.85
CA ARG A 361 -66.02 19.92 34.04
C ARG A 361 -66.66 18.59 33.63
N HIS A 362 -66.11 17.50 34.17
CA HIS A 362 -66.56 16.10 34.07
C HIS A 362 -66.01 15.25 32.91
N LEU A 363 -64.74 14.84 33.02
CA LEU A 363 -64.34 13.49 32.64
C LEU A 363 -63.62 12.85 33.83
N ASN A 364 -64.27 11.89 34.48
CA ASN A 364 -63.62 11.01 35.45
C ASN A 364 -62.91 9.89 34.68
N VAL A 365 -61.58 9.88 34.72
CA VAL A 365 -60.76 8.78 34.19
C VAL A 365 -60.39 7.89 35.37
N VAL A 366 -60.94 6.68 35.42
CA VAL A 366 -60.56 5.64 36.41
C VAL A 366 -59.69 4.62 35.69
N VAL A 367 -58.44 4.46 36.14
CA VAL A 367 -57.49 3.47 35.61
C VAL A 367 -57.46 2.29 36.56
N TRP A 368 -57.95 1.12 36.12
CA TRP A 368 -57.75 -0.14 36.82
C TRP A 368 -56.54 -0.88 36.25
N GLY A 369 -55.56 -1.18 37.10
CA GLY A 369 -54.41 -2.01 36.77
C GLY A 369 -54.68 -3.46 37.13
N GLY A 370 -54.68 -4.35 36.14
CA GLY A 370 -54.66 -5.80 36.34
C GLY A 370 -53.45 -6.39 35.63
N LEU A 371 -52.49 -6.91 36.40
CA LEU A 371 -51.45 -7.79 35.87
C LEU A 371 -52.10 -9.12 35.45
N LYS A 372 -51.75 -9.61 34.25
CA LYS A 372 -51.83 -11.04 33.93
C LYS A 372 -50.41 -11.57 33.78
#